data_AF-A0A9D0HH29-F1
#
_entry.id   AF-A0A9D0HH29-F1
#
_cell.length_a   1.000
_cell.length_b   1.000
_cell.length_c   1.000
_cell.angle_alpha   90.00
_cell.angle_beta   90.00
_cell.angle_gamma   90.00
#
_symmetry.space_group_name_H-M   'P 1'
#
loop_
_entity.id
_entity.type
_entity.pdbx_description
1 polymer ?
#
loop_
_entity_poly.entity_id
_entity_poly.type
_entity_poly.pdbx_seq_one_letter_code
_entity_poly.pdbx_strand_id
1 'polypeptide(L)'
;MRKINWLRLGLLSFTAVMSMGMNKSCYQPVVTTNVYHTADQMLLANELNESGEPFAEALGYNLDLLDPFVPGSPDNTAYVLGIENYEYSRYQLGTVISRSGIGLHMMWAPLVKQAAANEPAGFDGSLTGTPNGYNEDDEIRKIIMNFGTLSNQPPPGHPWPQFAEFRAGDPHLPQAVDANTFAWLDFSTLRWDRSKMDKTLEPAALGQSLMKQYLWAQDMLSAFHDGQDVGIDATGSNSPDLPNSPFFDPNNDIYYGGDSVDGFVGMTLTAEAINKVAFLKGALAYDGTTLGGIDLATYNPQNGIKFFPHGIAVSETPVATGLPPQASALSVSDASSRLFDQVSLLWGTSSFTNMMDPSDSSDPAHLAYHEVFDGSPFPA
;
A
#
# COMPACT_ATOMS: atom_id res chain seq x y z
N MET A 1 -17.73 11.90 7.75
CA MET A 1 -16.66 12.65 7.06
C MET A 1 -16.92 12.55 5.56
N ARG A 2 -16.36 13.47 4.75
CA ARG A 2 -16.41 13.55 3.26
C ARG A 2 -17.40 14.57 2.68
N LYS A 3 -16.84 15.57 1.97
CA LYS A 3 -17.30 16.08 0.66
C LYS A 3 -16.23 16.90 -0.07
N ILE A 4 -15.01 16.38 -0.22
CA ILE A 4 -14.15 16.80 -1.34
C ILE A 4 -14.54 15.93 -2.53
N ASN A 5 -14.94 16.54 -3.64
CA ASN A 5 -15.39 15.83 -4.83
C ASN A 5 -14.15 15.31 -5.60
N TRP A 6 -13.63 14.16 -5.16
CA TRP A 6 -12.35 13.57 -5.57
C TRP A 6 -12.25 13.20 -7.06
N LEU A 7 -13.39 13.04 -7.74
CA LEU A 7 -13.50 12.89 -9.20
C LEU A 7 -12.88 14.05 -10.00
N ARG A 8 -12.62 15.20 -9.37
CA ARG A 8 -11.88 16.32 -10.02
C ARG A 8 -10.36 16.29 -9.80
N LEU A 9 -9.84 15.50 -8.86
CA LEU A 9 -8.40 15.40 -8.59
C LEU A 9 -7.66 14.40 -9.49
N GLY A 10 -8.37 13.51 -10.19
CA GLY A 10 -7.79 12.64 -11.22
C GLY A 10 -7.12 13.38 -12.40
N LEU A 11 -7.19 14.72 -12.41
CA LEU A 11 -6.61 15.61 -13.40
C LEU A 11 -5.51 16.52 -12.83
N LEU A 12 -4.75 16.07 -11.82
CA LEU A 12 -3.46 16.68 -11.47
C LEU A 12 -2.41 16.33 -12.54
N SER A 13 -2.64 16.86 -13.74
CA SER A 13 -1.60 17.13 -14.71
C SER A 13 -0.64 18.12 -14.05
N PHE A 14 0.59 17.69 -13.81
CA PHE A 14 1.70 18.54 -13.35
C PHE A 14 1.97 19.61 -14.42
N THR A 15 1.11 20.63 -14.47
CA THR A 15 1.32 21.80 -15.31
C THR A 15 2.28 22.66 -14.52
N ALA A 16 3.53 22.72 -14.99
CA ALA A 16 4.56 23.60 -14.48
C ALA A 16 3.96 24.98 -14.16
N VAL A 17 3.90 25.33 -12.87
CA VAL A 17 3.53 26.67 -12.44
C VAL A 17 4.62 27.59 -12.97
N MET A 18 4.29 28.30 -14.05
CA MET A 18 5.07 29.43 -14.54
C MET A 18 5.24 30.41 -13.38
N SER A 19 6.49 30.63 -13.04
CA SER A 19 6.98 31.65 -12.13
C SER A 19 6.60 33.04 -12.61
N MET A 20 5.49 33.58 -12.09
CA MET A 20 5.26 35.02 -12.08
C MET A 20 5.75 35.61 -10.76
N GLY A 21 6.98 36.11 -10.81
CA GLY A 21 7.46 37.32 -10.13
C GLY A 21 6.94 37.61 -8.72
N MET A 22 7.38 36.85 -7.74
CA MET A 22 7.61 37.39 -6.40
C MET A 22 9.06 37.12 -6.01
N ASN A 23 9.88 38.17 -6.00
CA ASN A 23 11.20 38.19 -5.35
C ASN A 23 11.03 38.07 -3.83
N LYS A 24 10.59 36.90 -3.35
CA LYS A 24 11.05 36.40 -2.05
C LYS A 24 12.29 35.59 -2.37
N SER A 25 13.38 35.83 -1.66
CA SER A 25 14.57 34.98 -1.69
C SER A 25 14.17 33.58 -1.23
N CYS A 26 13.58 32.80 -2.14
CA CYS A 26 13.31 31.40 -1.96
C CYS A 26 14.69 30.77 -1.93
N TYR A 27 15.09 30.29 -0.75
CA TYR A 27 16.25 29.42 -0.63
C TYR A 27 16.06 28.33 -1.68
N GLN A 28 16.92 28.30 -2.69
CA GLN A 28 16.92 27.19 -3.63
C GLN A 28 17.23 25.95 -2.79
N PRO A 29 16.33 24.95 -2.76
CA PRO A 29 16.60 23.75 -1.99
C PRO A 29 17.90 23.15 -2.51
N VAL A 30 18.84 22.90 -1.60
CA VAL A 30 20.07 22.20 -1.94
C VAL A 30 19.76 20.72 -1.88
N VAL A 31 19.90 20.04 -3.01
CA VAL A 31 19.81 18.57 -3.04
C VAL A 31 21.02 18.02 -2.29
N THR A 32 20.78 17.50 -1.09
CA THR A 32 21.83 16.94 -0.23
C THR A 32 22.09 15.46 -0.48
N THR A 33 21.13 14.77 -1.09
CA THR A 33 21.24 13.36 -1.48
C THR A 33 20.33 13.06 -2.68
N ASN A 34 20.75 12.10 -3.50
CA ASN A 34 19.94 11.50 -4.57
C ASN A 34 19.45 10.10 -4.18
N VAL A 35 19.65 9.69 -2.93
CA VAL A 35 19.24 8.39 -2.42
C VAL A 35 17.96 8.56 -1.64
N TYR A 36 16.93 7.85 -2.07
CA TYR A 36 15.68 7.71 -1.35
C TYR A 36 15.85 6.61 -0.30
N HIS A 37 15.64 6.93 0.97
CA HIS A 37 15.66 5.97 2.08
C HIS A 37 14.23 5.66 2.51
N THR A 38 13.82 4.39 2.35
CA THR A 38 12.42 3.99 2.52
C THR A 38 11.92 4.24 3.94
N ALA A 39 12.67 3.86 4.97
CA ALA A 39 12.26 4.08 6.36
C ALA A 39 12.02 5.56 6.67
N ASP A 40 12.97 6.43 6.28
CA ASP A 40 12.90 7.86 6.56
C ASP A 40 11.74 8.55 5.82
N GLN A 41 11.56 8.18 4.55
CA GLN A 41 10.54 8.80 3.69
C GLN A 41 9.14 8.29 4.02
N MET A 42 9.00 7.03 4.42
CA MET A 42 7.72 6.51 4.94
C MET A 42 7.41 7.09 6.32
N LEU A 43 8.39 7.25 7.21
CA LEU A 43 8.18 7.96 8.47
C LEU A 43 7.70 9.40 8.21
N LEU A 44 8.37 10.13 7.33
CA LEU A 44 7.94 11.49 6.94
C LEU A 44 6.51 11.49 6.38
N ALA A 45 6.18 10.54 5.50
CA ALA A 45 4.83 10.44 4.95
C ALA A 45 3.79 10.15 6.05
N ASN A 46 4.10 9.27 7.00
CA ASN A 46 3.24 8.96 8.14
C ASN A 46 3.02 10.20 9.02
N GLU A 47 4.09 10.91 9.37
CA GLU A 47 4.02 12.15 10.14
C GLU A 47 3.21 13.23 9.41
N LEU A 48 3.39 13.41 8.09
CA LEU A 48 2.60 14.34 7.29
C LEU A 48 1.12 13.96 7.23
N ASN A 49 0.80 12.66 7.23
CA ASN A 49 -0.58 12.18 7.28
C ASN A 49 -1.23 12.57 8.62
N GLU A 50 -0.59 12.18 9.72
CA GLU A 50 -1.11 12.38 11.08
C GLU A 50 -1.18 13.87 11.47
N SER A 51 -0.16 14.63 11.09
CA SER A 51 -0.12 16.08 11.28
C SER A 51 -0.89 16.86 10.21
N GLY A 52 -1.50 16.17 9.24
CA GLY A 52 -2.28 16.76 8.15
C GLY A 52 -3.75 16.92 8.51
N GLU A 53 -4.63 16.31 7.70
CA GLU A 53 -6.10 16.39 7.86
C GLU A 53 -6.58 16.03 9.28
N PRO A 54 -6.17 14.88 9.89
CA PRO A 54 -6.66 14.50 11.22
C PRO A 54 -6.33 15.55 12.29
N PHE A 55 -5.12 16.11 12.24
CA PHE A 55 -4.70 17.15 13.16
C PHE A 55 -5.44 18.47 12.91
N ALA A 56 -5.65 18.86 11.64
CA ALA A 56 -6.38 20.07 11.31
C ALA A 56 -7.84 20.00 11.78
N GLU A 57 -8.50 18.87 11.60
CA GLU A 57 -9.85 18.63 12.10
C GLU A 57 -9.91 18.65 13.63
N ALA A 58 -8.92 18.05 14.31
CA ALA A 58 -8.81 18.09 15.76
C ALA A 58 -8.63 19.53 16.31
N LEU A 59 -8.05 20.42 15.52
CA LEU A 59 -7.97 21.86 15.81
C LEU A 59 -9.27 22.63 15.49
N GLY A 60 -10.25 21.98 14.86
CA GLY A 60 -11.54 22.56 14.50
C GLY A 60 -11.60 23.22 13.13
N TYR A 61 -10.61 22.98 12.26
CA TYR A 61 -10.71 23.42 10.86
C TYR A 61 -11.80 22.63 10.13
N ASN A 62 -12.55 23.33 9.28
CA ASN A 62 -13.50 22.70 8.37
C ASN A 62 -12.83 22.51 7.01
N LEU A 63 -12.38 21.29 6.73
CA LEU A 63 -11.65 20.95 5.52
C LEU A 63 -12.55 20.92 4.27
N ASP A 64 -13.88 20.84 4.43
CA ASP A 64 -14.82 20.94 3.31
C ASP A 64 -14.80 22.33 2.61
N LEU A 65 -14.18 23.32 3.25
CA LEU A 65 -13.99 24.66 2.68
C LEU A 65 -12.74 24.76 1.79
N LEU A 66 -11.90 23.72 1.77
CA LEU A 66 -10.68 23.71 0.98
C LEU A 66 -11.02 23.54 -0.51
N ASP A 67 -10.33 24.33 -1.33
CA ASP A 67 -10.31 24.15 -2.77
C ASP A 67 -8.84 23.96 -3.18
N PRO A 68 -8.45 22.78 -3.71
CA PRO A 68 -7.07 22.53 -4.12
C PRO A 68 -6.59 23.53 -5.18
N PHE A 69 -7.49 24.14 -5.94
CA PHE A 69 -7.18 25.13 -6.98
C PHE A 69 -7.11 26.57 -6.46
N VAL A 70 -7.38 26.80 -5.17
CA VAL A 70 -7.27 28.11 -4.52
C VAL A 70 -6.26 28.03 -3.37
N PRO A 71 -4.95 28.14 -3.67
CA PRO A 71 -3.90 28.05 -2.67
C PRO A 71 -4.10 29.04 -1.50
N GLY A 72 -3.98 28.53 -0.28
CA GLY A 72 -4.04 29.33 0.95
C GLY A 72 -5.45 29.74 1.39
N SER A 73 -6.50 29.13 0.86
CA SER A 73 -7.90 29.35 1.25
C SER A 73 -8.46 28.15 2.03
N PRO A 74 -9.28 28.35 3.09
CA PRO A 74 -9.71 29.63 3.65
C PRO A 74 -8.60 30.39 4.39
N ASP A 75 -7.53 29.68 4.77
CA ASP A 75 -6.28 30.24 5.23
C ASP A 75 -5.12 29.27 4.94
N ASN A 76 -3.89 29.75 5.06
CA ASN A 76 -2.70 28.95 4.76
C ASN A 76 -2.53 27.72 5.66
N THR A 77 -2.95 27.79 6.92
CA THR A 77 -2.78 26.66 7.85
C THR A 77 -3.70 25.53 7.43
N ALA A 78 -4.99 25.83 7.22
CA ALA A 78 -5.95 24.84 6.73
C ALA A 78 -5.51 24.24 5.38
N TYR A 79 -5.02 25.06 4.44
CA TYR A 79 -4.58 24.59 3.14
C TYR A 79 -3.34 23.68 3.21
N VAL A 80 -2.33 24.05 4.00
CA VAL A 80 -1.10 23.26 4.13
C VAL A 80 -1.39 21.93 4.82
N LEU A 81 -2.13 21.96 5.94
CA LEU A 81 -2.43 20.74 6.70
C LEU A 81 -3.40 19.83 5.93
N GLY A 82 -4.40 20.41 5.25
CA GLY A 82 -5.44 19.65 4.57
C GLY A 82 -5.07 19.18 3.16
N ILE A 83 -4.47 20.04 2.33
CA ILE A 83 -4.17 19.71 0.93
C ILE A 83 -2.70 19.30 0.76
N GLU A 84 -1.75 20.17 1.12
CA GLU A 84 -0.34 19.92 0.77
C GLU A 84 0.20 18.68 1.50
N ASN A 85 -0.01 18.59 2.81
CA ASN A 85 0.43 17.44 3.61
C ASN A 85 -0.20 16.14 3.10
N TYR A 86 -1.51 16.15 2.80
CA TYR A 86 -2.21 15.00 2.22
C TYR A 86 -1.57 14.55 0.90
N GLU A 87 -1.37 15.47 -0.05
CA GLU A 87 -0.82 15.14 -1.37
C GLU A 87 0.64 14.66 -1.31
N TYR A 88 1.49 15.28 -0.49
CA TYR A 88 2.85 14.80 -0.29
C TYR A 88 2.88 13.40 0.32
N SER A 89 2.00 13.17 1.30
CA SER A 89 1.87 11.87 1.96
C SER A 89 1.35 10.79 1.00
N ARG A 90 0.40 11.13 0.12
CA ARG A 90 -0.15 10.28 -0.95
C ARG A 90 0.88 9.95 -2.02
N TYR A 91 1.66 10.95 -2.44
CA TYR A 91 2.68 10.78 -3.46
C TYR A 91 3.68 9.69 -3.08
N GLN A 92 4.10 9.69 -1.81
CA GLN A 92 5.05 8.71 -1.29
C GLN A 92 4.47 7.29 -1.26
N LEU A 93 3.19 7.16 -0.86
CA LEU A 93 2.47 5.89 -0.92
C LEU A 93 2.48 5.32 -2.34
N GLY A 94 1.90 6.03 -3.31
CA GLY A 94 1.78 5.54 -4.68
C GLY A 94 3.15 5.24 -5.30
N THR A 95 4.15 6.06 -5.00
CA THR A 95 5.52 5.89 -5.49
C THR A 95 6.15 4.62 -4.96
N VAL A 96 6.19 4.42 -3.65
CA VAL A 96 6.80 3.23 -3.05
C VAL A 96 6.02 1.99 -3.46
N ILE A 97 4.71 1.98 -3.22
CA ILE A 97 3.91 0.76 -3.20
C ILE A 97 3.64 0.15 -4.57
N SER A 98 3.36 0.96 -5.60
CA SER A 98 2.88 0.40 -6.89
C SER A 98 3.60 0.93 -8.13
N ARG A 99 4.49 1.92 -7.99
CA ARG A 99 5.08 2.65 -9.13
C ARG A 99 6.60 2.53 -9.26
N SER A 100 7.37 2.64 -8.18
CA SER A 100 8.84 2.67 -8.25
C SER A 100 9.44 1.29 -8.51
N GLY A 101 8.80 0.25 -7.98
CA GLY A 101 9.35 -1.10 -7.91
C GLY A 101 10.46 -1.28 -6.88
N ILE A 102 10.56 -0.41 -5.86
CA ILE A 102 11.53 -0.49 -4.76
C ILE A 102 11.21 -1.62 -3.76
N GLY A 103 10.95 -2.84 -4.25
CA GLY A 103 10.64 -3.96 -3.37
C GLY A 103 10.41 -5.27 -4.11
N LEU A 104 10.12 -6.31 -3.32
CA LEU A 104 9.72 -7.63 -3.78
C LEU A 104 8.27 -7.61 -4.27
N HIS A 105 8.07 -8.05 -5.50
CA HIS A 105 6.77 -8.00 -6.18
C HIS A 105 5.74 -8.96 -5.57
N MET A 106 4.48 -8.52 -5.43
CA MET A 106 3.38 -9.28 -4.82
C MET A 106 3.12 -10.66 -5.44
N MET A 107 3.39 -10.83 -6.73
CA MET A 107 3.34 -12.14 -7.40
C MET A 107 4.13 -13.21 -6.64
N TRP A 108 5.26 -12.86 -6.02
CA TRP A 108 6.09 -13.82 -5.27
C TRP A 108 5.80 -13.85 -3.76
N ALA A 109 4.74 -13.19 -3.32
CA ALA A 109 4.40 -13.06 -1.91
C ALA A 109 3.92 -14.39 -1.30
N PRO A 110 4.06 -14.57 0.04
CA PRO A 110 3.78 -15.86 0.67
C PRO A 110 2.36 -16.39 0.45
N LEU A 111 1.33 -15.53 0.55
CA LEU A 111 -0.05 -15.98 0.42
C LEU A 111 -0.44 -16.22 -1.04
N VAL A 112 0.14 -15.47 -1.98
CA VAL A 112 -0.03 -15.71 -3.42
C VAL A 112 0.58 -17.07 -3.80
N LYS A 113 1.80 -17.35 -3.31
CA LYS A 113 2.44 -18.66 -3.49
C LYS A 113 1.64 -19.80 -2.87
N GLN A 114 1.10 -19.58 -1.67
CA GLN A 114 0.26 -20.57 -1.00
C GLN A 114 -1.03 -20.86 -1.78
N ALA A 115 -1.72 -19.83 -2.25
CA ALA A 115 -2.93 -19.96 -3.05
C ALA A 115 -2.64 -20.66 -4.39
N ALA A 116 -1.61 -20.20 -5.11
CA ALA A 116 -1.16 -20.80 -6.37
C ALA A 116 -0.78 -22.30 -6.25
N ALA A 117 -0.25 -22.73 -5.10
CA ALA A 117 0.06 -24.13 -4.83
C ALA A 117 -1.18 -25.00 -4.55
N ASN A 118 -2.30 -24.39 -4.17
CA ASN A 118 -3.58 -25.08 -3.92
C ASN A 118 -4.48 -25.14 -5.17
N GLU A 119 -4.09 -24.46 -6.24
CA GLU A 119 -4.82 -24.45 -7.50
C GLU A 119 -4.73 -25.81 -8.22
N PRO A 120 -5.76 -26.20 -9.00
CA PRO A 120 -5.78 -27.47 -9.69
C PRO A 120 -4.70 -27.52 -10.79
N ALA A 121 -4.32 -28.72 -11.22
CA ALA A 121 -3.22 -28.93 -12.18
C ALA A 121 -3.40 -28.25 -13.57
N GLY A 122 -4.60 -27.75 -13.89
CA GLY A 122 -4.88 -26.97 -15.11
C GLY A 122 -4.69 -25.46 -14.96
N PHE A 123 -4.30 -25.00 -13.77
CA PHE A 123 -3.84 -23.64 -13.52
C PHE A 123 -2.34 -23.62 -13.80
N ASP A 124 -1.93 -23.02 -14.94
CA ASP A 124 -0.60 -23.20 -15.53
C ASP A 124 0.03 -21.90 -16.08
N GLY A 125 -0.46 -20.73 -15.63
CA GLY A 125 0.00 -19.42 -16.12
C GLY A 125 -0.68 -19.01 -17.43
N SER A 126 -1.87 -19.55 -17.71
CA SER A 126 -2.62 -19.30 -18.95
C SER A 126 -3.55 -18.10 -18.88
N LEU A 127 -3.90 -17.59 -17.68
CA LEU A 127 -4.68 -16.35 -17.56
C LEU A 127 -3.90 -15.12 -18.00
N THR A 128 -2.58 -15.21 -18.19
CA THR A 128 -1.72 -14.16 -18.78
C THR A 128 -1.48 -14.30 -20.28
N GLY A 129 -2.10 -15.29 -20.94
CA GLY A 129 -2.10 -15.47 -22.40
C GLY A 129 -1.43 -16.77 -22.83
N THR A 130 -0.09 -16.81 -22.88
CA THR A 130 0.66 -18.04 -23.20
C THR A 130 1.11 -18.70 -21.90
N PRO A 131 0.77 -19.98 -21.64
CA PRO A 131 1.22 -20.70 -20.45
C PRO A 131 2.72 -20.54 -20.25
N ASN A 132 3.12 -19.97 -19.12
CA ASN A 132 4.52 -19.72 -18.79
C ASN A 132 5.04 -20.69 -17.71
N GLY A 133 4.16 -21.53 -17.15
CA GLY A 133 4.50 -22.55 -16.16
C GLY A 133 4.62 -22.03 -14.72
N TYR A 134 4.19 -20.79 -14.47
CA TYR A 134 4.06 -20.21 -13.14
C TYR A 134 2.58 -20.07 -12.82
N ASN A 135 2.19 -20.40 -11.60
CA ASN A 135 0.79 -20.30 -11.18
C ASN A 135 0.56 -18.96 -10.47
N GLU A 136 1.62 -18.39 -9.92
CA GLU A 136 1.58 -17.17 -9.13
C GLU A 136 1.14 -15.92 -9.92
N ASP A 137 1.40 -15.86 -11.22
CA ASP A 137 1.00 -14.75 -12.09
C ASP A 137 -0.52 -14.75 -12.36
N ASP A 138 -1.08 -15.93 -12.61
CA ASP A 138 -2.51 -16.13 -12.73
C ASP A 138 -3.22 -15.88 -11.39
N GLU A 139 -2.60 -16.28 -10.27
CA GLU A 139 -3.16 -16.10 -8.94
C GLU A 139 -3.21 -14.63 -8.53
N ILE A 140 -2.11 -13.89 -8.71
CA ILE A 140 -2.14 -12.45 -8.44
C ILE A 140 -3.13 -11.73 -9.38
N ARG A 141 -3.28 -12.19 -10.63
CA ARG A 141 -4.29 -11.64 -11.55
C ARG A 141 -5.70 -11.89 -11.04
N LYS A 142 -6.03 -13.10 -10.56
CA LYS A 142 -7.34 -13.39 -9.95
C LYS A 142 -7.62 -12.47 -8.77
N ILE A 143 -6.66 -12.32 -7.86
CA ILE A 143 -6.78 -11.45 -6.68
C ILE A 143 -7.09 -10.00 -7.12
N ILE A 144 -6.32 -9.46 -8.05
CA ILE A 144 -6.47 -8.07 -8.52
C ILE A 144 -7.79 -7.87 -9.29
N MET A 145 -8.21 -8.84 -10.11
CA MET A 145 -9.50 -8.78 -10.80
C MET A 145 -10.68 -8.89 -9.81
N ASN A 146 -10.53 -9.66 -8.73
CA ASN A 146 -11.52 -9.73 -7.66
C ASN A 146 -11.66 -8.37 -6.97
N PHE A 147 -10.54 -7.71 -6.63
CA PHE A 147 -10.57 -6.35 -6.09
C PHE A 147 -11.26 -5.38 -7.03
N GLY A 148 -10.98 -5.45 -8.34
CA GLY A 148 -11.67 -4.60 -9.31
C GLY A 148 -13.18 -4.86 -9.43
N THR A 149 -13.61 -6.11 -9.25
CA THR A 149 -15.04 -6.45 -9.20
C THR A 149 -15.70 -5.88 -7.94
N LEU A 150 -15.04 -6.07 -6.80
CA LEU A 150 -15.50 -5.66 -5.47
C LEU A 150 -15.55 -4.14 -5.25
N SER A 151 -14.82 -3.38 -6.06
CA SER A 151 -14.74 -1.91 -6.00
C SER A 151 -15.28 -1.21 -7.24
N ASN A 152 -15.80 -1.96 -8.23
CA ASN A 152 -16.19 -1.42 -9.53
C ASN A 152 -15.08 -0.60 -10.24
N GLN A 153 -13.81 -0.97 -10.03
CA GLN A 153 -12.66 -0.22 -10.52
C GLN A 153 -11.69 -1.12 -11.31
N PRO A 154 -11.39 -0.81 -12.58
CA PRO A 154 -10.39 -1.56 -13.32
C PRO A 154 -8.98 -1.32 -12.73
N PRO A 155 -8.11 -2.36 -12.69
CA PRO A 155 -6.76 -2.19 -12.21
C PRO A 155 -5.96 -1.20 -13.08
N PRO A 156 -4.96 -0.52 -12.51
CA PRO A 156 -4.07 0.34 -13.29
C PRO A 156 -3.24 -0.49 -14.26
N GLY A 157 -2.72 0.14 -15.31
CA GLY A 157 -1.83 -0.51 -16.26
C GLY A 157 -0.40 -0.65 -15.73
N HIS A 158 0.18 -1.83 -15.95
CA HIS A 158 1.53 -2.21 -15.51
C HIS A 158 1.90 -1.71 -14.10
N PRO A 159 1.18 -2.07 -13.03
CA PRO A 159 1.59 -1.74 -11.68
C PRO A 159 2.74 -2.65 -11.19
N TRP A 160 3.38 -2.26 -10.09
CA TRP A 160 4.35 -3.09 -9.37
C TRP A 160 3.95 -3.16 -7.89
N PRO A 161 2.84 -3.84 -7.58
CA PRO A 161 2.45 -4.04 -6.19
C PRO A 161 3.54 -4.85 -5.46
N GLN A 162 3.83 -4.51 -4.22
CA GLN A 162 4.96 -5.09 -3.48
C GLN A 162 4.67 -5.34 -2.01
N PHE A 163 5.24 -6.41 -1.45
CA PHE A 163 5.03 -6.79 -0.05
C PHE A 163 6.25 -6.56 0.86
N ALA A 164 7.41 -6.25 0.27
CA ALA A 164 8.62 -6.02 1.05
C ALA A 164 9.51 -4.99 0.36
N GLU A 165 9.49 -3.77 0.87
CA GLU A 165 10.26 -2.64 0.36
C GLU A 165 11.74 -2.80 0.68
N PHE A 166 12.58 -2.41 -0.28
CA PHE A 166 14.02 -2.32 -0.08
C PHE A 166 14.39 -1.05 0.71
N ARG A 167 15.54 -1.09 1.38
CA ARG A 167 16.07 -0.01 2.21
C ARG A 167 16.16 1.32 1.46
N ALA A 168 16.69 1.29 0.24
CA ALA A 168 16.94 2.52 -0.51
C ALA A 168 17.02 2.33 -2.02
N GLY A 169 16.90 3.43 -2.77
CA GLY A 169 17.11 3.47 -4.21
C GLY A 169 17.30 4.87 -4.77
N ASP A 170 17.69 4.96 -6.04
CA ASP A 170 17.76 6.21 -6.80
C ASP A 170 16.39 6.51 -7.43
N PRO A 171 15.68 7.58 -7.04
CA PRO A 171 14.35 7.91 -7.55
C PRO A 171 14.36 8.52 -8.95
N HIS A 172 15.54 8.78 -9.54
CA HIS A 172 15.62 9.29 -10.90
C HIS A 172 15.16 8.22 -11.91
N LEU A 173 14.15 8.59 -12.70
CA LEU A 173 13.59 7.73 -13.73
C LEU A 173 14.59 7.58 -14.88
N PRO A 174 15.02 6.36 -15.23
CA PRO A 174 15.94 6.13 -16.35
C PRO A 174 15.24 6.27 -17.72
N GLN A 175 13.93 6.48 -17.72
CA GLN A 175 13.09 6.70 -18.89
C GLN A 175 12.32 8.02 -18.79
N ALA A 176 11.85 8.52 -19.93
CA ALA A 176 10.93 9.65 -19.98
C ALA A 176 9.54 9.23 -19.46
N VAL A 177 8.88 10.12 -18.71
CA VAL A 177 7.50 9.93 -18.24
C VAL A 177 6.54 10.19 -19.39
N ASP A 178 5.59 9.29 -19.61
CA ASP A 178 4.45 9.57 -20.48
C ASP A 178 3.36 10.31 -19.70
N ALA A 179 3.35 11.64 -19.84
CA ALA A 179 2.43 12.54 -19.16
C ALA A 179 0.93 12.26 -19.48
N ASN A 180 0.61 11.50 -20.52
CA ASN A 180 -0.78 11.21 -20.90
C ASN A 180 -1.34 9.94 -20.24
N THR A 181 -0.48 9.05 -19.76
CA THR A 181 -0.88 7.71 -19.31
C THR A 181 -0.47 7.40 -17.87
N PHE A 182 0.48 8.16 -17.30
CA PHE A 182 1.08 7.86 -15.98
C PHE A 182 0.12 7.89 -14.78
N ALA A 183 -1.07 8.49 -14.89
CA ALA A 183 -1.98 8.67 -13.77
C ALA A 183 -2.68 7.37 -13.32
N TRP A 184 -3.07 6.51 -14.28
CA TRP A 184 -3.71 5.20 -14.03
C TRP A 184 -3.50 4.20 -15.17
N LEU A 185 -3.41 4.70 -16.40
CA LEU A 185 -3.38 3.86 -17.61
C LEU A 185 -2.07 3.09 -17.76
N ASP A 186 -0.93 3.63 -17.34
CA ASP A 186 0.35 2.93 -17.41
C ASP A 186 1.39 3.47 -16.40
N PHE A 187 1.81 2.65 -15.45
CA PHE A 187 2.87 2.98 -14.49
C PHE A 187 4.28 2.55 -14.94
N SER A 188 4.44 1.94 -16.11
CA SER A 188 5.73 1.43 -16.58
C SER A 188 6.82 2.52 -16.64
N THR A 189 6.45 3.75 -17.00
CA THR A 189 7.38 4.89 -17.08
C THR A 189 7.77 5.49 -15.73
N LEU A 190 7.16 5.02 -14.63
CA LEU A 190 7.42 5.49 -13.26
C LEU A 190 8.41 4.59 -12.49
N ARG A 191 8.96 3.57 -13.15
CA ARG A 191 9.90 2.61 -12.55
C ARG A 191 11.25 3.23 -12.26
N TRP A 192 11.78 2.97 -11.09
CA TRP A 192 13.14 3.36 -10.73
C TRP A 192 14.14 2.37 -11.33
N ASP A 193 15.40 2.79 -11.43
CA ASP A 193 16.47 1.90 -11.87
C ASP A 193 16.78 0.86 -10.79
N ARG A 194 16.30 -0.38 -11.00
CA ARG A 194 16.50 -1.51 -10.07
C ARG A 194 17.98 -1.85 -9.83
N SER A 195 18.88 -1.45 -10.73
CA SER A 195 20.33 -1.64 -10.55
C SER A 195 20.95 -0.68 -9.53
N LYS A 196 20.23 0.40 -9.18
CA LYS A 196 20.64 1.41 -8.22
C LYS A 196 19.92 1.31 -6.87
N MET A 197 19.30 0.16 -6.59
CA MET A 197 18.63 -0.10 -5.31
C MET A 197 19.59 -0.78 -4.32
N ASP A 198 19.56 -0.35 -3.06
CA ASP A 198 20.08 -1.13 -1.95
C ASP A 198 19.05 -2.19 -1.59
N LYS A 199 19.23 -3.41 -2.14
CA LYS A 199 18.34 -4.56 -1.95
C LYS A 199 18.54 -5.23 -0.59
N THR A 200 18.58 -4.43 0.46
CA THR A 200 18.52 -4.87 1.84
C THR A 200 17.11 -4.65 2.36
N LEU A 201 16.51 -5.66 2.98
CA LEU A 201 15.31 -5.48 3.78
C LEU A 201 15.74 -5.03 5.18
N GLU A 202 15.08 -3.99 5.67
CA GLU A 202 15.25 -3.50 7.04
C GLU A 202 13.88 -3.39 7.71
N PRO A 203 13.74 -3.80 8.99
CA PRO A 203 12.43 -3.80 9.61
C PRO A 203 11.84 -2.40 9.80
N ALA A 204 12.65 -1.34 9.91
CA ALA A 204 12.15 0.03 9.90
C ALA A 204 11.44 0.40 8.59
N ALA A 205 12.02 0.05 7.43
CA ALA A 205 11.39 0.31 6.13
C ALA A 205 10.08 -0.47 5.99
N LEU A 206 10.08 -1.75 6.36
CA LEU A 206 8.89 -2.60 6.33
C LEU A 206 7.81 -2.12 7.32
N GLY A 207 8.21 -1.67 8.51
CA GLY A 207 7.28 -1.20 9.55
C GLY A 207 6.67 0.15 9.20
N GLN A 208 7.47 1.10 8.71
CA GLN A 208 6.97 2.41 8.30
C GLN A 208 6.11 2.33 7.04
N SER A 209 6.45 1.48 6.08
CA SER A 209 5.59 1.23 4.92
C SER A 209 4.30 0.48 5.31
N LEU A 210 4.36 -0.43 6.30
CA LEU A 210 3.17 -1.09 6.85
C LEU A 210 2.24 -0.10 7.55
N MET A 211 2.79 0.80 8.37
CA MET A 211 2.01 1.88 8.99
C MET A 211 1.37 2.78 7.92
N LYS A 212 2.11 3.08 6.84
CA LYS A 212 1.60 3.88 5.73
C LYS A 212 0.47 3.19 4.98
N GLN A 213 0.60 1.89 4.73
CA GLN A 213 -0.45 1.04 4.18
C GLN A 213 -1.69 1.05 5.06
N TYR A 214 -1.54 0.93 6.38
CA TYR A 214 -2.64 1.01 7.34
C TYR A 214 -3.38 2.36 7.25
N LEU A 215 -2.66 3.48 7.33
CA LEU A 215 -3.27 4.81 7.34
C LEU A 215 -4.16 5.06 6.13
N TRP A 216 -3.79 4.46 5.00
CA TRP A 216 -4.50 4.63 3.75
C TRP A 216 -5.57 3.57 3.56
N ALA A 217 -5.31 2.33 3.95
CA ALA A 217 -6.31 1.27 3.92
C ALA A 217 -7.49 1.60 4.84
N GLN A 218 -7.25 2.13 6.05
CA GLN A 218 -8.34 2.52 6.96
C GLN A 218 -9.20 3.62 6.33
N ASP A 219 -8.58 4.66 5.78
CA ASP A 219 -9.32 5.79 5.22
C ASP A 219 -10.13 5.34 3.99
N MET A 220 -9.46 4.63 3.07
CA MET A 220 -10.06 4.17 1.83
C MET A 220 -11.17 3.14 2.03
N LEU A 221 -11.06 2.26 3.04
CA LEU A 221 -12.03 1.18 3.29
C LEU A 221 -13.01 1.49 4.44
N SER A 222 -13.02 2.72 4.95
CA SER A 222 -13.92 3.16 6.04
C SER A 222 -15.40 3.28 5.66
N ALA A 223 -15.73 3.09 4.38
CA ALA A 223 -17.08 3.27 3.85
C ALA A 223 -17.29 2.38 2.62
N PHE A 224 -18.50 2.41 2.07
CA PHE A 224 -18.87 1.82 0.79
C PHE A 224 -19.25 2.90 -0.22
N HIS A 225 -19.55 2.51 -1.46
CA HIS A 225 -20.12 3.39 -2.48
C HIS A 225 -21.12 2.64 -3.37
N ASP A 226 -22.02 3.38 -4.03
CA ASP A 226 -22.89 2.82 -5.07
C ASP A 226 -22.26 2.85 -6.47
N GLY A 227 -22.92 2.24 -7.47
CA GLY A 227 -22.46 2.22 -8.85
C GLY A 227 -22.41 3.58 -9.54
N GLN A 228 -22.75 4.67 -8.84
CA GLN A 228 -22.59 6.05 -9.29
C GLN A 228 -21.49 6.80 -8.49
N ASP A 229 -20.64 6.07 -7.77
CA ASP A 229 -19.57 6.58 -6.89
C ASP A 229 -20.10 7.50 -5.77
N VAL A 230 -21.32 7.28 -5.29
CA VAL A 230 -21.84 7.99 -4.12
C VAL A 230 -21.51 7.18 -2.87
N GLY A 231 -20.77 7.79 -1.95
CA GLY A 231 -20.40 7.16 -0.68
C GLY A 231 -21.61 6.77 0.18
N ILE A 232 -21.50 5.60 0.81
CA ILE A 232 -22.48 4.95 1.68
C ILE A 232 -21.78 4.62 3.01
N ASP A 233 -22.33 5.11 4.11
CA ASP A 233 -21.87 4.70 5.44
C ASP A 233 -22.30 3.25 5.74
N ALA A 234 -21.44 2.48 6.39
CA ALA A 234 -21.81 1.14 6.83
C ALA A 234 -22.75 1.19 8.04
N THR A 235 -23.72 0.29 8.05
CA THR A 235 -24.77 0.17 9.08
C THR A 235 -24.71 -1.17 9.82
N GLY A 236 -23.77 -2.04 9.46
CA GLY A 236 -23.69 -3.43 9.92
C GLY A 236 -24.75 -4.35 9.31
N SER A 237 -25.48 -3.87 8.30
CA SER A 237 -26.49 -4.65 7.57
C SER A 237 -26.42 -4.51 6.05
N ASN A 238 -25.75 -3.47 5.56
CA ASN A 238 -25.37 -3.29 4.16
C ASN A 238 -23.92 -3.73 3.99
N SER A 239 -23.63 -4.45 2.91
CA SER A 239 -22.27 -4.80 2.53
C SER A 239 -22.15 -5.04 1.04
N PRO A 240 -20.95 -4.91 0.46
CA PRO A 240 -20.65 -5.44 -0.86
C PRO A 240 -20.84 -6.95 -0.87
N ASP A 241 -21.40 -7.48 -1.94
CA ASP A 241 -21.56 -8.92 -2.11
C ASP A 241 -21.00 -9.38 -3.46
N LEU A 242 -20.72 -10.69 -3.54
CA LEU A 242 -20.19 -11.33 -4.74
C LEU A 242 -21.15 -12.41 -5.21
N PRO A 243 -21.16 -12.75 -6.52
CA PRO A 243 -22.00 -13.81 -7.08
C PRO A 243 -21.97 -15.17 -6.36
N ASN A 244 -20.92 -15.43 -5.59
CA ASN A 244 -20.71 -16.68 -4.85
C ASN A 244 -21.03 -16.55 -3.35
N SER A 245 -21.49 -15.39 -2.88
CA SER A 245 -21.98 -15.20 -1.51
C SER A 245 -23.33 -15.91 -1.34
N PRO A 246 -23.57 -16.58 -0.19
CA PRO A 246 -24.88 -17.18 0.11
C PRO A 246 -26.02 -16.14 0.17
N PHE A 247 -25.69 -14.85 0.24
CA PHE A 247 -26.63 -13.73 0.30
C PHE A 247 -26.55 -12.81 -0.92
N PHE A 248 -25.96 -13.28 -2.04
CA PHE A 248 -25.80 -12.47 -3.24
C PHE A 248 -27.14 -11.94 -3.79
N ASP A 249 -27.26 -10.63 -3.87
CA ASP A 249 -28.29 -9.92 -4.61
C ASP A 249 -27.65 -9.31 -5.88
N PRO A 250 -28.03 -9.77 -7.09
CA PRO A 250 -27.51 -9.22 -8.34
C PRO A 250 -27.89 -7.75 -8.58
N ASN A 251 -28.74 -7.16 -7.74
CA ASN A 251 -29.09 -5.74 -7.74
C ASN A 251 -28.46 -4.97 -6.57
N ASN A 252 -27.57 -5.61 -5.80
CA ASN A 252 -26.81 -4.94 -4.75
C ASN A 252 -25.84 -3.97 -5.43
N ASP A 253 -26.16 -2.69 -5.33
CA ASP A 253 -25.37 -1.59 -5.89
C ASP A 253 -24.46 -1.03 -4.80
N ILE A 254 -23.65 -1.90 -4.16
CA ILE A 254 -22.76 -1.57 -3.04
C ILE A 254 -21.38 -2.18 -3.28
N TYR A 255 -20.35 -1.35 -3.18
CA TYR A 255 -18.97 -1.68 -3.44
C TYR A 255 -18.05 -1.20 -2.31
N TYR A 256 -16.89 -1.83 -2.15
CA TYR A 256 -15.93 -1.44 -1.11
C TYR A 256 -15.34 -0.06 -1.37
N GLY A 257 -15.06 0.66 -0.28
CA GLY A 257 -14.45 1.98 -0.26
C GLY A 257 -15.43 3.12 -0.54
N GLY A 258 -15.08 4.34 -0.15
CA GLY A 258 -16.01 5.47 -0.32
C GLY A 258 -16.10 6.02 -1.75
N ASP A 259 -15.25 5.55 -2.65
CA ASP A 259 -15.41 5.54 -4.10
C ASP A 259 -14.69 4.32 -4.71
N SER A 260 -14.85 4.13 -6.03
CA SER A 260 -14.27 3.00 -6.76
C SER A 260 -12.74 2.91 -6.67
N VAL A 261 -12.04 4.04 -6.72
CA VAL A 261 -10.56 4.06 -6.61
C VAL A 261 -10.11 3.75 -5.20
N ASP A 262 -10.76 4.33 -4.20
CA ASP A 262 -10.52 4.06 -2.79
C ASP A 262 -10.67 2.56 -2.50
N GLY A 263 -11.77 1.94 -2.94
CA GLY A 263 -12.00 0.50 -2.76
C GLY A 263 -10.87 -0.36 -3.31
N PHE A 264 -10.49 -0.13 -4.56
CA PHE A 264 -9.44 -0.90 -5.22
C PHE A 264 -8.07 -0.74 -4.55
N VAL A 265 -7.68 0.52 -4.30
CA VAL A 265 -6.37 0.82 -3.71
C VAL A 265 -6.33 0.33 -2.27
N GLY A 266 -7.39 0.56 -1.48
CA GLY A 266 -7.52 0.08 -0.11
C GLY A 266 -7.34 -1.43 0.00
N MET A 267 -8.04 -2.22 -0.82
CA MET A 267 -7.85 -3.67 -0.86
C MET A 267 -6.44 -4.07 -1.29
N THR A 268 -5.84 -3.38 -2.27
CA THR A 268 -4.47 -3.65 -2.70
C THR A 268 -3.47 -3.44 -1.55
N LEU A 269 -3.59 -2.33 -0.82
CA LEU A 269 -2.75 -2.00 0.34
C LEU A 269 -2.90 -3.03 1.46
N THR A 270 -4.14 -3.45 1.75
CA THR A 270 -4.41 -4.50 2.74
C THR A 270 -3.79 -5.83 2.33
N ALA A 271 -3.88 -6.22 1.06
CA ALA A 271 -3.28 -7.44 0.55
C ALA A 271 -1.74 -7.44 0.68
N GLU A 272 -1.11 -6.31 0.37
CA GLU A 272 0.33 -6.13 0.56
C GLU A 272 0.74 -6.19 2.03
N ALA A 273 0.00 -5.51 2.91
CA ALA A 273 0.24 -5.49 4.35
C ALA A 273 0.15 -6.90 4.96
N ILE A 274 -0.90 -7.66 4.62
CA ILE A 274 -1.07 -9.05 5.08
C ILE A 274 0.10 -9.92 4.59
N ASN A 275 0.49 -9.80 3.32
CA ASN A 275 1.61 -10.55 2.76
C ASN A 275 2.96 -10.15 3.38
N LYS A 276 3.14 -8.87 3.72
CA LYS A 276 4.32 -8.36 4.44
C LYS A 276 4.44 -8.98 5.82
N VAL A 277 3.35 -9.03 6.58
CA VAL A 277 3.32 -9.69 7.90
C VAL A 277 3.52 -11.20 7.76
N ALA A 278 2.90 -11.84 6.76
CA ALA A 278 3.12 -13.26 6.45
C ALA A 278 4.59 -13.56 6.12
N PHE A 279 5.26 -12.66 5.39
CA PHE A 279 6.67 -12.78 5.05
C PHE A 279 7.58 -12.59 6.26
N LEU A 280 7.30 -11.57 7.09
CA LEU A 280 8.00 -11.34 8.35
C LEU A 280 7.97 -12.59 9.23
N LYS A 281 6.78 -13.14 9.50
CA LYS A 281 6.64 -14.34 10.34
C LYS A 281 7.13 -15.62 9.65
N GLY A 282 7.05 -15.71 8.33
CA GLY A 282 7.35 -16.94 7.59
C GLY A 282 8.83 -17.12 7.26
N ALA A 283 9.57 -16.01 7.10
CA ALA A 283 10.92 -16.06 6.54
C ALA A 283 11.94 -15.16 7.26
N LEU A 284 11.53 -14.09 7.95
CA LEU A 284 12.47 -13.07 8.43
C LEU A 284 12.80 -13.16 9.93
N ALA A 285 12.20 -14.09 10.67
CA ALA A 285 12.53 -14.28 12.08
C ALA A 285 13.94 -14.91 12.20
N TYR A 286 14.80 -14.29 13.01
CA TYR A 286 16.19 -14.69 13.18
C TYR A 286 16.42 -15.24 14.59
N ASP A 287 17.11 -16.39 14.68
CA ASP A 287 17.43 -17.07 15.95
C ASP A 287 18.85 -16.79 16.47
N GLY A 288 19.56 -15.83 15.86
CA GLY A 288 20.98 -15.57 16.12
C GLY A 288 21.95 -16.33 15.20
N THR A 289 21.45 -17.25 14.38
CA THR A 289 22.25 -18.03 13.42
C THR A 289 21.61 -18.05 12.02
N THR A 290 20.31 -18.35 11.93
CA THR A 290 19.58 -18.52 10.68
C THR A 290 18.25 -17.77 10.67
N LEU A 291 17.84 -17.35 9.47
CA LEU A 291 16.49 -16.84 9.20
C LEU A 291 15.51 -18.01 9.06
N GLY A 292 14.26 -17.80 9.46
CA GLY A 292 13.20 -18.78 9.28
C GLY A 292 11.84 -18.30 9.76
N GLY A 293 10.93 -19.27 9.88
CA GLY A 293 9.57 -19.05 10.33
C GLY A 293 9.42 -19.00 11.85
N ILE A 294 8.39 -18.32 12.30
CA ILE A 294 7.87 -18.33 13.67
C ILE A 294 6.36 -18.59 13.63
N ASP A 295 5.93 -19.60 14.39
CA ASP A 295 4.52 -19.78 14.71
C ASP A 295 4.23 -19.00 16.00
N LEU A 296 3.50 -17.89 15.87
CA LEU A 296 3.19 -17.00 16.98
C LEU A 296 2.26 -17.66 18.01
N ALA A 297 1.46 -18.67 17.63
CA ALA A 297 0.56 -19.36 18.55
C ALA A 297 1.30 -20.29 19.52
N THR A 298 2.47 -20.79 19.12
CA THR A 298 3.26 -21.74 19.91
C THR A 298 4.63 -21.19 20.32
N TYR A 299 4.94 -19.95 19.96
CA TYR A 299 6.22 -19.33 20.28
C TYR A 299 6.44 -19.21 21.79
N ASN A 300 7.60 -19.68 22.23
CA ASN A 300 8.04 -19.63 23.61
C ASN A 300 9.48 -19.06 23.62
N PRO A 301 9.70 -17.83 24.10
CA PRO A 301 11.03 -17.21 24.09
C PRO A 301 12.03 -17.88 25.04
N GLN A 302 11.56 -18.67 26.02
CA GLN A 302 12.43 -19.48 26.87
C GLN A 302 13.13 -20.61 26.10
N ASN A 303 12.60 -21.01 24.94
CA ASN A 303 13.22 -22.00 24.04
C ASN A 303 14.21 -21.39 23.03
N GLY A 304 14.52 -20.09 23.17
CA GLY A 304 15.37 -19.35 22.25
C GLY A 304 14.64 -18.13 21.70
N ILE A 305 15.26 -16.95 21.86
CA ILE A 305 14.69 -15.69 21.38
C ILE A 305 14.80 -15.64 19.87
N LYS A 306 13.68 -15.35 19.22
CA LYS A 306 13.64 -14.93 17.82
C LYS A 306 13.41 -13.43 17.74
N PHE A 307 14.08 -12.76 16.82
CA PHE A 307 13.96 -11.33 16.60
C PHE A 307 14.14 -10.98 15.12
N PHE A 308 13.82 -9.75 14.72
CA PHE A 308 14.06 -9.26 13.37
C PHE A 308 15.39 -8.50 13.31
N PRO A 309 16.37 -8.96 12.50
CA PRO A 309 17.66 -8.31 12.38
C PRO A 309 17.55 -7.03 11.53
N HIS A 310 18.45 -6.07 11.75
CA HIS A 310 18.42 -4.76 11.10
C HIS A 310 18.61 -4.84 9.59
N GLY A 311 19.40 -5.80 9.10
CA GLY A 311 19.71 -5.93 7.68
C GLY A 311 19.62 -7.36 7.18
N ILE A 312 18.79 -7.57 6.15
CA ILE A 312 18.70 -8.82 5.41
C ILE A 312 18.93 -8.52 3.92
N ALA A 313 20.10 -8.88 3.40
CA ALA A 313 20.41 -8.74 2.00
C ALA A 313 19.60 -9.73 1.15
N VAL A 314 19.07 -9.26 0.02
CA VAL A 314 18.28 -10.03 -0.92
C VAL A 314 19.09 -10.27 -2.20
N SER A 315 19.22 -11.54 -2.57
CA SER A 315 19.60 -11.91 -3.93
C SER A 315 18.36 -12.13 -4.77
N GLU A 316 18.32 -11.58 -5.98
CA GLU A 316 17.22 -11.78 -6.92
C GLU A 316 17.70 -12.45 -8.21
N THR A 317 16.85 -13.29 -8.80
CA THR A 317 17.07 -13.89 -10.10
C THR A 317 15.92 -13.59 -11.05
N PRO A 318 16.19 -13.27 -12.34
CA PRO A 318 15.17 -13.32 -13.38
C PRO A 318 14.61 -14.73 -13.48
N VAL A 319 13.29 -14.85 -13.68
CA VAL A 319 12.57 -16.13 -13.71
C VAL A 319 12.17 -16.50 -15.14
N ALA A 320 11.35 -15.66 -15.77
CA ALA A 320 10.98 -15.77 -17.18
C ALA A 320 10.83 -14.37 -17.79
N THR A 321 10.88 -14.28 -19.11
CA THR A 321 10.66 -13.03 -19.84
C THR A 321 9.28 -12.46 -19.52
N GLY A 322 9.22 -11.18 -19.11
CA GLY A 322 7.97 -10.51 -18.78
C GLY A 322 7.50 -10.69 -17.34
N LEU A 323 8.13 -11.56 -16.55
CA LEU A 323 7.83 -11.73 -15.13
C LEU A 323 8.79 -10.90 -14.24
N PRO A 324 8.31 -10.37 -13.10
CA PRO A 324 9.16 -9.68 -12.14
C PRO A 324 10.21 -10.64 -11.54
N PRO A 325 11.40 -10.12 -11.17
CA PRO A 325 12.44 -10.94 -10.55
C PRO A 325 11.97 -11.52 -9.21
N GLN A 326 12.50 -12.68 -8.87
CA GLN A 326 12.17 -13.39 -7.62
C GLN A 326 13.37 -13.36 -6.67
N ALA A 327 13.11 -13.21 -5.38
CA ALA A 327 14.12 -13.43 -4.35
C ALA A 327 14.60 -14.89 -4.37
N SER A 328 15.88 -15.11 -4.63
CA SER A 328 16.51 -16.43 -4.70
C SER A 328 17.25 -16.80 -3.40
N ALA A 329 17.67 -15.80 -2.61
CA ALA A 329 18.30 -16.01 -1.31
C ALA A 329 18.12 -14.79 -0.40
N LEU A 330 18.07 -15.06 0.91
CA LEU A 330 18.06 -14.07 1.98
C LEU A 330 19.26 -14.35 2.89
N SER A 331 20.04 -13.33 3.22
CA SER A 331 21.20 -13.45 4.12
C SER A 331 21.26 -12.28 5.08
N VAL A 332 21.47 -12.56 6.37
CA VAL A 332 21.62 -11.51 7.38
C VAL A 332 22.92 -10.73 7.13
N SER A 333 22.79 -9.44 6.87
CA SER A 333 23.90 -8.50 6.63
C SER A 333 24.20 -7.63 7.86
N ASP A 334 23.21 -7.39 8.72
CA ASP A 334 23.37 -6.78 10.04
C ASP A 334 22.46 -7.50 11.03
N ALA A 335 23.06 -8.30 11.91
CA ALA A 335 22.38 -9.13 12.90
C ALA A 335 21.92 -8.35 14.15
N SER A 336 22.19 -7.05 14.24
CA SER A 336 21.70 -6.24 15.36
C SER A 336 20.18 -6.10 15.33
N SER A 337 19.56 -5.96 16.51
CA SER A 337 18.16 -5.54 16.62
C SER A 337 18.14 -4.10 17.11
N ARG A 338 17.54 -3.19 16.34
CA ARG A 338 17.47 -1.77 16.71
C ARG A 338 16.08 -1.42 17.20
N LEU A 339 16.01 -0.52 18.18
CA LEU A 339 14.73 -0.09 18.75
C LEU A 339 13.78 0.47 17.68
N PHE A 340 14.29 1.32 16.79
CA PHE A 340 13.47 1.94 15.75
C PHE A 340 12.89 0.92 14.75
N ASP A 341 13.65 -0.13 14.43
CA ASP A 341 13.18 -1.25 13.61
C ASP A 341 11.96 -1.93 14.26
N GLN A 342 12.10 -2.28 15.54
CA GLN A 342 11.05 -3.03 16.25
C GLN A 342 9.82 -2.17 16.53
N VAL A 343 10.00 -0.90 16.90
CA VAL A 343 8.89 0.03 17.16
C VAL A 343 8.13 0.33 15.88
N SER A 344 8.81 0.47 14.74
CA SER A 344 8.14 0.69 13.44
C SER A 344 7.25 -0.50 13.05
N LEU A 345 7.74 -1.73 13.23
CA LEU A 345 6.91 -2.92 13.01
C LEU A 345 5.72 -2.97 13.97
N LEU A 346 5.97 -2.77 15.28
CA LEU A 346 4.93 -2.79 16.30
C LEU A 346 3.82 -1.78 15.99
N TRP A 347 4.19 -0.56 15.60
CA TRP A 347 3.25 0.49 15.24
C TRP A 347 2.32 0.02 14.12
N GLY A 348 2.87 -0.34 12.96
CA GLY A 348 2.07 -0.80 11.82
C GLY A 348 1.20 -2.02 12.13
N THR A 349 1.74 -3.03 12.83
CA THR A 349 0.97 -4.25 13.16
C THR A 349 -0.14 -4.00 14.18
N SER A 350 0.11 -3.16 15.18
CA SER A 350 -0.88 -2.85 16.23
C SER A 350 -2.05 -2.04 15.67
N SER A 351 -1.75 -1.13 14.75
CA SER A 351 -2.74 -0.35 14.03
C SER A 351 -3.68 -1.21 13.18
N PHE A 352 -3.15 -2.14 12.38
CA PHE A 352 -3.99 -3.11 11.66
C PHE A 352 -4.80 -4.00 12.62
N THR A 353 -4.26 -4.33 13.80
CA THR A 353 -5.01 -5.14 14.78
C THR A 353 -6.30 -4.45 15.23
N ASN A 354 -6.29 -3.11 15.38
CA ASN A 354 -7.51 -2.37 15.70
C ASN A 354 -8.49 -2.33 14.53
N MET A 355 -8.01 -2.06 13.31
CA MET A 355 -8.86 -2.07 12.10
C MET A 355 -9.57 -3.41 11.88
N MET A 356 -8.89 -4.51 12.19
CA MET A 356 -9.39 -5.88 12.01
C MET A 356 -10.17 -6.41 13.23
N ASP A 357 -10.40 -5.62 14.29
CA ASP A 357 -11.04 -6.13 15.50
C ASP A 357 -12.55 -6.41 15.25
N PRO A 358 -12.98 -7.67 15.21
CA PRO A 358 -14.38 -8.00 14.91
C PRO A 358 -15.32 -7.65 16.07
N SER A 359 -14.78 -7.29 17.25
CA SER A 359 -15.54 -6.88 18.41
C SER A 359 -15.78 -5.37 18.48
N ASP A 360 -15.07 -4.59 17.66
CA ASP A 360 -15.28 -3.15 17.57
C ASP A 360 -16.44 -2.84 16.60
N SER A 361 -17.47 -2.17 17.08
CA SER A 361 -18.59 -1.68 16.28
C SER A 361 -18.96 -0.26 16.69
N SER A 362 -17.95 0.49 17.15
CA SER A 362 -18.13 1.80 17.77
C SER A 362 -18.52 2.89 16.78
N ASP A 363 -18.24 2.70 15.50
CA ASP A 363 -18.52 3.65 14.43
C ASP A 363 -18.74 2.96 13.06
N PRO A 364 -19.26 3.70 12.05
CA PRO A 364 -19.48 3.16 10.71
C PRO A 364 -18.23 2.60 10.02
N ALA A 365 -17.03 3.12 10.29
CA ALA A 365 -15.82 2.63 9.66
C ALA A 365 -15.48 1.22 10.17
N HIS A 366 -15.58 0.97 11.48
CA HIS A 366 -15.40 -0.37 12.03
C HIS A 366 -16.43 -1.37 11.50
N LEU A 367 -17.67 -0.94 11.28
CA LEU A 367 -18.68 -1.78 10.62
C LEU A 367 -18.32 -2.08 9.16
N ALA A 368 -17.69 -1.15 8.44
CA ALA A 368 -17.21 -1.40 7.07
C ALA A 368 -16.03 -2.38 7.06
N TYR A 369 -15.10 -2.26 8.02
CA TYR A 369 -13.94 -3.15 8.12
C TYR A 369 -14.33 -4.59 8.41
N HIS A 370 -15.43 -4.85 9.12
CA HIS A 370 -15.92 -6.21 9.35
C HIS A 370 -16.08 -6.96 8.03
N GLU A 371 -16.74 -6.36 7.05
CA GLU A 371 -16.95 -6.95 5.73
C GLU A 371 -15.62 -7.13 4.98
N VAL A 372 -14.65 -6.25 5.16
CA VAL A 372 -13.31 -6.39 4.55
C VAL A 372 -12.59 -7.66 5.04
N PHE A 373 -12.77 -8.03 6.31
CA PHE A 373 -12.03 -9.08 7.01
C PHE A 373 -12.88 -10.29 7.43
N ASP A 374 -14.09 -10.47 6.89
CA ASP A 374 -14.99 -11.57 7.29
C ASP A 374 -14.85 -12.87 6.48
N GLY A 375 -13.90 -12.93 5.55
CA GLY A 375 -13.73 -14.04 4.62
C GLY A 375 -13.37 -13.60 3.21
N SER A 376 -14.06 -12.61 2.66
CA SER A 376 -13.80 -12.10 1.31
C SER A 376 -14.00 -10.58 1.24
N PRO A 377 -12.95 -9.79 0.92
CA PRO A 377 -11.72 -10.19 0.22
C PRO A 377 -10.63 -10.84 1.09
N PHE A 378 -10.64 -10.65 2.41
CA PHE A 378 -9.61 -11.20 3.29
C PHE A 378 -10.19 -12.14 4.34
N PRO A 379 -9.52 -13.27 4.66
CA PRO A 379 -9.97 -14.18 5.69
C PRO A 379 -9.89 -13.55 7.10
N ALA A 380 -10.85 -13.95 7.95
CA ALA A 380 -10.93 -13.57 9.36
C ALA A 380 -9.81 -14.13 10.25
#